data_AF-A0AAE1WNA7-F1
#
_entry.id   AF-A0AAE1WNA7-F1
#
_cell.length_a   1.000
_cell.length_b   1.000
_cell.length_c   1.000
_cell.angle_alpha   90.00
_cell.angle_beta   90.00
_cell.angle_gamma   90.00
#
_symmetry.space_group_name_H-M   'P 1'
#
loop_
_entity.id
_entity.type
_entity.pdbx_description
1 polymer ?
#
loop_
_entity_poly.entity_id
_entity_poly.type
_entity_poly.pdbx_seq_one_letter_code
_entity_poly.pdbx_strand_id
1 'polypeptide(L)'
;MKISLPHLLLFFLLFVASRVSPEYTRPDPRPLIFRPHYRSDAEPQQVHISVAGNDHMRVSWITSDKKVKSVVEYGKTPGNTRRRPPERVLRINTSSTVQVKSTM
;
A
#
# COMPACT_ATOMS: atom_id res chain seq x y z
N MET A 1 -2.87 53.69 17.31
CA MET A 1 -1.81 52.74 17.72
C MET A 1 -0.54 53.09 16.96
N LYS A 2 0.56 53.43 17.64
CA LYS A 2 1.83 53.81 16.99
C LYS A 2 2.71 52.57 16.85
N ILE A 3 2.94 52.11 15.61
CA ILE A 3 3.87 51.01 15.34
C ILE A 3 5.29 51.59 15.46
N SER A 4 6.03 51.14 16.46
CA SER A 4 7.41 51.56 16.67
C SER A 4 8.37 50.74 15.81
N LEU A 5 9.52 51.34 15.44
CA LEU A 5 10.58 50.68 14.66
C LEU A 5 10.93 49.23 15.09
N PRO A 6 11.01 48.88 16.39
CA PRO A 6 11.28 47.49 16.79
C PRO A 6 10.15 46.52 16.39
N HIS A 7 8.90 46.96 16.32
CA HIS A 7 7.79 46.12 15.87
C HIS A 7 7.87 45.86 14.37
N LEU A 8 8.28 46.86 13.58
CA LEU A 8 8.49 46.71 12.14
C LEU A 8 9.65 45.74 11.86
N LEU A 9 10.72 45.84 12.65
CA LEU A 9 11.89 44.96 12.56
C LEU A 9 11.56 43.53 12.97
N LEU A 10 10.79 43.35 14.04
CA LEU A 10 10.30 42.04 14.47
C LEU A 10 9.40 41.40 13.41
N PHE A 11 8.48 42.18 12.83
CA PHE A 11 7.58 41.69 11.78
C PHE A 11 8.35 41.29 10.53
N PHE A 12 9.38 42.05 10.15
CA PHE A 12 10.27 41.73 9.05
C PHE A 12 11.04 40.43 9.26
N LEU A 13 11.58 40.21 10.47
CA LEU A 13 12.27 38.96 10.83
C LEU A 13 11.35 37.74 10.74
N LEU A 14 10.13 37.86 11.26
CA LEU A 14 9.12 36.80 11.18
C LEU A 14 8.73 36.49 9.73
N PHE A 15 8.61 37.52 8.88
CA PHE A 15 8.31 37.36 7.47
C PHE A 15 9.42 36.61 6.72
N VAL A 16 10.70 36.97 6.94
CA VAL A 16 11.83 36.26 6.32
C VAL A 16 11.92 34.80 6.79
N ALA A 17 11.71 34.55 8.09
CA ALA A 17 11.75 33.19 8.64
C ALA A 17 10.69 32.25 8.03
N SER A 18 9.50 32.76 7.69
CA SER A 18 8.43 31.96 7.06
C SER A 18 8.74 31.48 5.64
N ARG A 19 9.80 32.01 4.99
CA ARG A 19 10.14 31.68 3.59
C ARG A 19 11.15 30.54 3.47
N VAL A 20 11.71 30.07 4.58
CA VAL A 20 12.71 29.00 4.58
C VAL A 20 12.02 27.67 4.84
N SER A 21 11.45 27.06 3.79
CA SER A 21 11.19 25.63 3.80
C SER A 21 12.46 24.91 3.32
N PRO A 22 13.00 23.92 4.05
CA PRO A 22 14.05 23.09 3.49
C PRO A 22 13.50 22.40 2.24
N GLU A 23 14.16 22.60 1.10
CA GLU A 23 13.83 21.88 -0.12
C GLU A 23 14.02 20.39 0.16
N TYR A 24 12.98 19.59 -0.10
CA TYR A 24 13.04 18.17 0.18
C TYR A 24 13.85 17.47 -0.91
N THR A 25 15.12 17.19 -0.62
CA THR A 25 15.93 16.31 -1.47
C THR A 25 15.62 14.85 -1.13
N ARG A 26 15.05 14.13 -2.10
CA ARG A 26 14.82 12.68 -1.97
C ARG A 26 16.17 11.97 -1.75
N PRO A 27 16.30 11.10 -0.73
CA PRO A 27 17.49 10.24 -0.60
C PRO A 27 17.69 9.38 -1.85
N ASP A 28 18.95 9.05 -2.15
CA ASP A 28 19.27 8.16 -3.25
C ASP A 28 18.55 6.81 -3.14
N PRO A 29 18.31 6.12 -4.28
CA PRO A 29 17.70 4.80 -4.28
C PRO A 29 18.46 3.83 -3.37
N ARG A 30 17.73 3.10 -2.53
CA ARG A 30 18.33 2.05 -1.68
C ARG A 30 18.77 0.85 -2.53
N PRO A 31 19.85 0.14 -2.12
CA PRO A 31 20.26 -1.09 -2.80
C PRO A 31 19.14 -2.13 -2.87
N LEU A 32 19.09 -2.88 -3.98
CA LEU A 32 18.16 -3.99 -4.12
C LEU A 32 18.57 -5.13 -3.18
N ILE A 33 17.62 -5.60 -2.36
CA ILE A 33 17.81 -6.76 -1.48
C ILE A 33 17.06 -7.93 -2.09
N PHE A 34 17.78 -8.94 -2.57
CA PHE A 34 17.19 -10.21 -2.99
C PHE A 34 17.22 -11.20 -1.83
N ARG A 35 16.06 -11.72 -1.46
CA ARG A 35 15.95 -12.81 -0.47
C ARG A 35 15.47 -14.08 -1.18
N PRO A 36 16.26 -15.15 -1.23
CA PRO A 36 15.79 -16.42 -1.78
C PRO A 36 14.66 -16.98 -0.91
N HIS A 37 13.70 -17.63 -1.55
CA HIS A 37 12.66 -18.43 -0.89
C HIS A 37 12.88 -19.90 -1.22
N TYR A 38 12.66 -20.78 -0.24
CA TYR A 38 12.78 -22.24 -0.42
C TYR A 38 11.41 -22.93 -0.61
N ARG A 39 10.35 -22.12 -0.73
CA ARG A 39 8.99 -22.57 -1.00
C ARG A 39 8.81 -22.88 -2.47
N SER A 40 7.78 -23.66 -2.79
CA SER A 40 7.44 -23.95 -4.18
C SER A 40 7.10 -22.67 -4.95
N ASP A 41 7.37 -22.67 -6.26
CA ASP A 41 7.08 -21.51 -7.12
C ASP A 41 5.59 -21.15 -7.19
N ALA A 42 4.73 -22.12 -6.86
CA ALA A 42 3.28 -21.95 -6.81
C ALA A 42 2.79 -21.30 -5.50
N GLU A 43 3.61 -21.28 -4.46
CA GLU A 43 3.23 -20.73 -3.17
C GLU A 43 3.19 -19.19 -3.20
N PRO A 44 2.14 -18.57 -2.63
CA PRO A 44 2.01 -17.12 -2.61
C PRO A 44 3.07 -16.49 -1.70
N GLN A 45 3.69 -15.43 -2.19
CA GLN A 45 4.63 -14.58 -1.48
C GLN A 45 4.14 -13.14 -1.44
N GLN A 46 4.65 -12.36 -0.48
CA GLN A 46 4.33 -10.95 -0.30
C GLN A 46 2.81 -10.69 -0.29
N VAL A 47 2.08 -11.51 0.46
CA VAL A 47 0.62 -11.37 0.57
C VAL A 47 0.29 -10.02 1.23
N HIS A 48 -0.54 -9.24 0.55
CA HIS A 48 -1.01 -7.94 0.99
C HIS A 48 -2.53 -7.88 0.92
N ILE A 49 -3.14 -7.27 1.94
CA ILE A 49 -4.59 -7.14 2.06
C ILE A 49 -4.93 -5.66 2.21
N SER A 50 -5.91 -5.17 1.43
CA SER A 50 -6.38 -3.79 1.52
C SER A 50 -7.89 -3.69 1.42
N VAL A 51 -8.47 -2.60 1.92
CA VAL A 51 -9.88 -2.26 1.68
C VAL A 51 -10.09 -1.97 0.19
N ALA A 52 -11.24 -2.37 -0.35
CA ALA A 52 -11.60 -2.17 -1.76
C ALA A 52 -12.98 -1.55 -1.99
N GLY A 53 -13.69 -1.22 -0.92
CA GLY A 53 -15.04 -0.68 -0.93
C GLY A 53 -15.81 -1.18 0.27
N ASN A 54 -17.06 -0.70 0.42
CA ASN A 54 -17.94 -1.22 1.46
C ASN A 54 -18.11 -2.72 1.25
N ASP A 55 -17.94 -3.52 2.30
CA ASP A 55 -18.04 -4.98 2.22
C ASP A 55 -17.06 -5.62 1.24
N HIS A 56 -15.96 -4.96 0.84
CA HIS A 56 -14.99 -5.53 -0.09
C HIS A 56 -13.55 -5.43 0.42
N MET A 57 -12.82 -6.52 0.25
CA MET A 57 -11.40 -6.64 0.52
C MET A 57 -10.65 -7.06 -0.73
N ARG A 58 -9.51 -6.43 -0.97
CA ARG A 58 -8.56 -6.82 -1.99
C ARG A 58 -7.46 -7.66 -1.35
N VAL A 59 -7.20 -8.82 -1.92
CA VAL A 59 -6.07 -9.68 -1.57
C VAL A 59 -5.15 -9.75 -2.78
N SER A 60 -3.88 -9.41 -2.58
CA SER A 60 -2.84 -9.40 -3.60
C SER A 60 -1.65 -10.24 -3.16
N TRP A 61 -1.07 -10.99 -4.09
CA TRP A 61 0.14 -11.79 -3.83
C TRP A 61 0.91 -12.02 -5.12
N ILE A 62 2.15 -12.47 -4.99
CA ILE A 62 3.00 -12.88 -6.11
C ILE A 62 3.32 -14.37 -6.05
N THR A 63 3.41 -15.01 -7.21
CA THR A 63 3.92 -16.39 -7.37
C THR A 63 4.96 -16.41 -8.48
N SER A 64 6.01 -17.22 -8.33
CA SER A 64 6.98 -17.42 -9.42
C SER A 64 6.34 -18.21 -10.57
N ASP A 65 5.46 -19.15 -10.25
CA ASP A 65 4.70 -19.92 -11.25
C ASP A 65 3.55 -19.09 -11.84
N LYS A 66 3.54 -18.98 -13.17
CA LYS A 66 2.52 -18.30 -13.98
C LYS A 66 1.31 -19.18 -14.29
N LYS A 67 1.24 -20.42 -13.85
CA LYS A 67 0.09 -21.32 -14.09
C LYS A 67 -0.87 -21.42 -12.89
N VAL A 68 -0.50 -20.85 -11.75
CA VAL A 68 -1.34 -20.82 -10.54
C VAL A 68 -2.63 -20.04 -10.76
N LYS A 69 -3.74 -20.55 -10.24
CA LYS A 69 -5.04 -19.86 -10.28
C LYS A 69 -5.06 -18.69 -9.28
N SER A 70 -5.58 -17.54 -9.70
CA SER A 70 -5.79 -16.37 -8.85
C SER A 70 -7.10 -16.53 -8.06
N VAL A 71 -7.09 -17.39 -7.04
CA VAL A 71 -8.28 -17.71 -6.21
C VAL A 71 -7.95 -17.46 -4.74
N VAL A 72 -8.93 -16.94 -3.99
CA VAL A 72 -8.87 -16.79 -2.54
C VAL A 72 -10.03 -17.56 -1.93
N GLU A 73 -9.72 -18.46 -0.99
CA GLU A 73 -10.73 -19.10 -0.16
C GLU A 73 -10.89 -18.31 1.13
N TYR A 74 -12.13 -17.91 1.46
CA TYR A 74 -12.40 -17.07 2.62
C TYR A 74 -13.73 -17.46 3.28
N GLY A 75 -13.88 -17.06 4.55
CA GLY A 75 -15.05 -17.33 5.39
C GLY A 75 -14.99 -16.49 6.65
N LYS A 76 -16.11 -16.41 7.39
CA LYS A 76 -16.17 -15.67 8.66
C LYS A 76 -15.47 -16.39 9.81
N THR A 77 -15.41 -17.72 9.74
CA THR A 77 -14.76 -18.55 10.75
C THR A 77 -13.72 -19.49 10.11
N PRO A 78 -12.63 -19.79 10.82
CA PRO A 78 -11.66 -20.80 10.38
C PRO A 78 -12.36 -22.13 10.09
N GLY A 79 -11.98 -22.81 9.01
CA GLY A 79 -12.56 -24.10 8.63
C GLY A 79 -13.94 -24.05 7.95
N ASN A 80 -14.62 -22.90 7.94
CA ASN A 80 -15.86 -22.68 7.19
C ASN A 80 -15.63 -21.73 6.03
N THR A 81 -14.70 -22.09 5.14
CA THR A 81 -14.45 -21.36 3.90
C THR A 81 -15.43 -21.82 2.84
N ARG A 82 -16.14 -20.87 2.22
CA ARG A 82 -16.90 -21.19 1.00
C ARG A 82 -16.09 -20.72 -0.19
N ARG A 83 -15.84 -21.62 -1.14
CA ARG A 83 -15.34 -21.25 -2.46
C ARG A 83 -16.42 -20.44 -3.17
N ARG A 84 -16.37 -19.11 -3.04
CA ARG A 84 -17.09 -18.23 -3.95
C ARG A 84 -16.15 -17.84 -5.09
N PRO A 85 -16.64 -17.81 -6.34
CA PRO A 85 -15.93 -17.15 -7.41
C PRO A 85 -15.67 -15.70 -6.99
N PRO A 86 -14.43 -15.21 -7.10
CA PRO A 86 -14.14 -13.81 -6.85
C PRO A 86 -14.91 -12.90 -7.80
N GLU A 87 -15.40 -11.78 -7.28
CA GLU A 87 -16.21 -10.83 -8.07
C GLU A 87 -15.37 -10.14 -9.15
N ARG A 88 -14.08 -9.95 -8.88
CA ARG A 88 -13.11 -9.47 -9.85
C ARG A 88 -11.77 -10.15 -9.63
N VAL A 89 -11.19 -10.63 -10.73
CA VAL A 89 -9.82 -11.16 -10.79
C VAL A 89 -9.03 -10.32 -11.76
N LEU A 90 -7.93 -9.75 -11.28
CA LEU A 90 -6.92 -9.13 -12.12
C LEU A 90 -5.64 -9.92 -11.97
N ARG A 91 -5.10 -10.37 -13.09
CA ARG A 91 -3.81 -11.07 -13.14
C ARG A 91 -2.88 -10.32 -14.06
N ILE A 92 -1.73 -9.93 -13.52
CA ILE A 92 -0.68 -9.25 -14.27
C ILE A 92 0.62 -10.00 -13.99
N ASN A 93 1.09 -10.76 -14.98
CA ASN A 93 2.30 -11.58 -14.89
C ASN A 93 2.26 -12.55 -13.69
N THR A 94 3.19 -12.37 -12.75
CA THR A 94 3.35 -13.14 -11.50
C THR A 94 2.47 -12.61 -10.36
N SER A 95 1.83 -11.46 -10.54
CA SER A 95 0.97 -10.84 -9.54
C SER A 95 -0.49 -11.20 -9.77
N SER A 96 -1.13 -11.67 -8.70
CA SER A 96 -2.56 -11.93 -8.64
C SER A 96 -3.20 -10.95 -7.69
N THR A 97 -4.33 -10.38 -8.11
CA THR A 97 -5.15 -9.51 -7.27
C THR A 97 -6.61 -9.93 -7.38
N VAL A 98 -7.22 -10.18 -6.24
CA VAL A 98 -8.58 -10.69 -6.13
C VAL A 98 -9.40 -9.79 -5.22
N GLN A 99 -10.60 -9.44 -5.68
CA GLN A 99 -11.59 -8.73 -4.86
C GLN A 99 -12.57 -9.72 -4.26
N VAL A 100 -12.79 -9.56 -2.96
CA VAL A 100 -13.55 -10.46 -2.11
C VAL A 100 -14.65 -9.66 -1.41
N LYS A 101 -15.90 -10.11 -1.53
CA LYS A 101 -17.04 -9.46 -0.87
C LYS A 101 -17.30 -10.07 0.51
N SER A 102 -17.04 -9.30 1.56
CA SER A 102 -17.44 -9.59 2.94
C SER A 102 -18.94 -9.34 3.10
N THR A 103 -19.76 -10.39 3.08
CA THR A 103 -21.16 -10.23 3.50
C THR A 103 -21.17 -10.19 5.03
N MET A 104 -21.44 -9.04 5.65
CA MET A 104 -21.58 -8.91 7.11
C MET A 104 -22.63 -9.85 7.69
#